data_AF-A0A7C4SSD1-F1
#
_entry.id   AF-A0A7C4SSD1-F1
#
_cell.length_a   1.000
_cell.length_b   1.000
_cell.length_c   1.000
_cell.angle_alpha   90.00
_cell.angle_beta   90.00
_cell.angle_gamma   90.00
#
_symmetry.space_group_name_H-M   'P 1'
#
loop_
_entity.id
_entity.type
_entity.pdbx_description
1 polymer ?
#
loop_
_entity_poly.entity_id
_entity_poly.type
_entity_poly.pdbx_seq_one_letter_code
_entity_poly.pdbx_strand_id
1 'polypeptide(L)'
;MGRADAKRGVRGSRSRKKALSKVSRPQQVYPADVGMDPHRLARLRRAVEADTEKGVYDGAVFVVGRHGKIVAHEAVGSTDLGTNRPARRDDVFFVMSITKQMTAVRVLMDVEKGKLALTTRVCDVIPEFGMKGKQNITVWHLLTHTSGLNGQIPITLPLDRLCDIEAVTRCLCNECLMALPGSLVLYCLLTTFSLLAALVQRLDEKQRPFRRILAEDLFQPLGMSDTALGLPERLKARVVPVVVRDRTPGIFDPDFIQSLNVIMTEEAELPSGGAVSTALDLFRFAEMLRQGGRFGDVRLLSRETVRMAATNQTGSLPNLLMDHMREMHGWPICRFSELFTPHFQKDSPPWPCDRMEVCITSSSPLSRATGRR
;
A
#
# COMPACT_ATOMS: atom_id res chain seq x y z
N MET A 1 33.67 42.33 17.45
CA MET A 1 32.89 41.38 18.27
C MET A 1 32.39 40.27 17.36
N GLY A 2 32.96 39.08 17.48
CA GLY A 2 32.70 37.96 16.57
C GLY A 2 32.01 36.80 17.26
N ARG A 3 31.28 36.04 16.42
CA ARG A 3 30.92 34.62 16.51
C ARG A 3 29.99 34.16 17.65
N ALA A 4 28.72 34.01 17.32
CA ALA A 4 27.91 32.87 17.76
C ALA A 4 26.72 32.69 16.81
N ASP A 5 26.77 31.71 15.90
CA ASP A 5 25.63 30.83 15.57
C ASP A 5 25.95 29.89 14.40
N ALA A 6 26.50 28.72 14.74
CA ALA A 6 26.65 27.61 13.78
C ALA A 6 26.75 26.27 14.53
N LYS A 7 25.77 25.92 15.40
CA LYS A 7 25.79 24.61 16.09
C LYS A 7 24.44 23.88 16.24
N ARG A 8 23.34 24.33 15.63
CA ARG A 8 22.02 23.64 15.77
C ARG A 8 21.66 22.62 14.68
N GLY A 9 22.46 22.47 13.60
CA GLY A 9 22.14 21.55 12.48
C GLY A 9 22.61 20.09 12.60
N VAL A 10 23.50 19.75 13.55
CA VAL A 10 24.22 18.46 13.55
C VAL A 10 23.60 17.38 14.46
N ARG A 11 22.76 17.76 15.45
CA ARG A 11 22.16 16.79 16.39
C ARG A 11 21.06 15.93 15.75
N GLY A 12 20.31 16.45 14.79
CA GLY A 12 19.23 15.71 14.10
C GLY A 12 19.76 14.58 13.20
N SER A 13 20.85 14.80 12.47
CA SER A 13 21.38 13.80 11.53
C SER A 13 22.12 12.63 12.22
N ARG A 14 22.81 12.89 13.34
CA ARG A 14 23.45 11.83 14.15
C ARG A 14 22.42 10.94 14.87
N SER A 15 21.34 11.53 15.40
CA SER A 15 20.24 10.77 16.01
C SER A 15 19.54 9.84 15.01
N ARG A 16 19.26 10.36 13.80
CA ARG A 16 18.65 9.59 12.70
C ARG A 16 19.55 8.45 12.21
N LYS A 17 20.86 8.69 12.04
CA LYS A 17 21.84 7.65 11.70
C LYS A 17 21.94 6.56 12.79
N LYS A 18 21.86 6.93 14.07
CA LYS A 18 21.90 5.99 15.20
C LYS A 18 20.63 5.13 15.29
N ALA A 19 19.46 5.71 14.98
CA ALA A 19 18.20 4.96 14.90
C ALA A 19 18.18 3.98 13.71
N LEU A 20 18.62 4.41 12.52
CA LEU A 20 18.73 3.54 11.34
C LEU A 20 19.79 2.43 11.49
N SER A 21 20.82 2.64 12.32
CA SER A 21 21.85 1.61 12.58
C SER A 21 21.38 0.42 13.41
N LYS A 22 20.20 0.50 14.05
CA LYS A 22 19.61 -0.58 14.85
C LYS A 22 18.55 -1.41 14.12
N VAL A 23 18.12 -0.99 12.94
CA VAL A 23 17.14 -1.76 12.16
C VAL A 23 17.88 -2.88 11.44
N SER A 24 17.43 -4.13 11.66
CA SER A 24 18.00 -5.31 11.01
C SER A 24 17.99 -5.14 9.49
N ARG A 25 19.16 -5.28 8.86
CA ARG A 25 19.26 -5.23 7.40
C ARG A 25 18.91 -6.60 6.82
N PRO A 26 17.99 -6.69 5.85
CA PRO A 26 17.77 -7.93 5.13
C PRO A 26 19.08 -8.50 4.58
N GLN A 27 19.36 -9.76 4.89
CA GLN A 27 20.55 -10.44 4.39
C GLN A 27 20.26 -11.07 3.03
N GLN A 28 21.12 -10.81 2.03
CA GLN A 28 21.09 -11.54 0.76
C GLN A 28 21.89 -12.84 0.90
N VAL A 29 21.34 -13.95 0.45
CA VAL A 29 21.94 -15.29 0.50
C VAL A 29 21.77 -16.04 -0.81
N TYR A 30 22.49 -17.14 -0.99
CA TYR A 30 22.32 -17.98 -2.16
C TYR A 30 20.99 -18.75 -2.06
N PRO A 31 20.23 -18.93 -3.17
CA PRO A 31 18.93 -19.60 -3.12
C PRO A 31 18.96 -20.98 -2.45
N ALA A 32 20.01 -21.78 -2.72
CA ALA A 32 20.12 -23.13 -2.18
C ALA A 32 20.29 -23.14 -0.64
N ASP A 33 20.88 -22.11 -0.05
CA ASP A 33 21.09 -21.99 1.41
C ASP A 33 19.77 -21.90 2.18
N VAL A 34 18.68 -21.56 1.49
CA VAL A 34 17.33 -21.47 2.04
C VAL A 34 16.38 -22.45 1.35
N GLY A 35 16.92 -23.48 0.70
CA GLY A 35 16.17 -24.56 0.08
C GLY A 35 15.41 -24.16 -1.19
N MET A 36 15.86 -23.13 -1.91
CA MET A 36 15.33 -22.76 -3.23
C MET A 36 16.24 -23.24 -4.36
N ASP A 37 15.62 -23.77 -5.41
CA ASP A 37 16.32 -24.15 -6.63
C ASP A 37 16.70 -22.89 -7.44
N PRO A 38 18.00 -22.60 -7.61
CA PRO A 38 18.45 -21.41 -8.34
C PRO A 38 18.05 -21.44 -9.83
N HIS A 39 17.95 -22.61 -10.46
CA HIS A 39 17.52 -22.74 -11.85
C HIS A 39 16.03 -22.43 -12.02
N ARG A 40 15.20 -22.77 -11.03
CA ARG A 40 13.79 -22.33 -10.99
C ARG A 40 13.67 -20.84 -10.76
N LEU A 41 14.44 -20.26 -9.83
CA LEU A 41 14.43 -18.83 -9.58
C LEU A 41 14.82 -18.02 -10.84
N ALA A 42 15.80 -18.51 -11.61
CA ALA A 42 16.20 -17.89 -12.88
C ALA A 42 15.06 -17.83 -13.93
N ARG A 43 14.02 -18.66 -13.82
CA ARG A 43 12.84 -18.57 -14.71
C ARG A 43 12.04 -17.31 -14.48
N LEU A 44 11.97 -16.81 -13.25
CA LEU A 44 11.27 -15.55 -12.94
C LEU A 44 11.92 -14.39 -13.69
N ARG A 45 13.24 -14.26 -13.58
CA ARG A 45 13.99 -13.23 -14.30
C ARG A 45 13.74 -13.30 -15.81
N ARG A 46 13.86 -14.49 -16.41
CA ARG A 46 13.62 -14.69 -17.85
C ARG A 46 12.18 -14.35 -18.26
N ALA A 47 11.19 -14.66 -17.41
CA ALA A 47 9.80 -14.30 -17.69
C ALA A 47 9.61 -12.77 -17.70
N VAL A 48 10.19 -12.07 -16.72
CA VAL A 48 10.18 -10.60 -16.67
C VAL A 48 10.90 -10.00 -17.88
N GLU A 49 12.06 -10.53 -18.27
CA GLU A 49 12.79 -10.12 -19.48
C GLU A 49 11.91 -10.29 -20.73
N ALA A 50 11.30 -11.46 -20.90
CA ALA A 50 10.41 -11.74 -22.04
C ALA A 50 9.17 -10.82 -22.07
N ASP A 51 8.61 -10.46 -20.91
CA ASP A 51 7.50 -9.51 -20.83
C ASP A 51 7.94 -8.09 -21.24
N THR A 52 9.15 -7.67 -20.82
CA THR A 52 9.71 -6.36 -21.24
C THR A 52 10.01 -6.30 -22.73
N GLU A 53 10.54 -7.39 -23.31
CA GLU A 53 10.79 -7.50 -24.76
C GLU A 53 9.49 -7.44 -25.58
N LYS A 54 8.40 -7.98 -25.04
CA LYS A 54 7.06 -7.92 -25.65
C LYS A 54 6.35 -6.58 -25.44
N GLY A 55 6.93 -5.66 -24.65
CA GLY A 55 6.32 -4.37 -24.33
C GLY A 55 5.09 -4.48 -23.42
N VAL A 56 5.00 -5.54 -22.60
CA VAL A 56 3.96 -5.70 -21.57
C VAL A 56 4.13 -4.58 -20.52
N TYR A 57 5.35 -4.39 -20.02
CA TYR A 57 5.76 -3.24 -19.24
C TYR A 57 7.22 -2.90 -19.57
N ASP A 58 7.65 -1.67 -19.29
CA ASP A 58 8.98 -1.22 -19.75
C ASP A 58 10.11 -1.81 -18.91
N GLY A 59 9.82 -2.06 -17.63
CA GLY A 59 10.76 -2.63 -16.69
C GLY A 59 10.10 -2.95 -15.35
N ALA A 60 10.81 -3.72 -14.55
CA ALA A 60 10.37 -4.15 -13.24
C ALA A 60 11.54 -4.23 -12.26
N VAL A 61 11.23 -3.93 -11.00
CA VAL A 61 12.11 -4.18 -9.86
C VAL A 61 11.41 -5.14 -8.94
N PHE A 62 12.09 -6.20 -8.53
CA PHE A 62 11.51 -7.20 -7.64
C PHE A 62 12.48 -7.71 -6.58
N VAL A 63 11.92 -8.08 -5.43
CA VAL A 63 12.62 -8.75 -4.34
C VAL A 63 11.93 -10.08 -4.08
N VAL A 64 12.72 -11.14 -4.01
CA VAL A 64 12.30 -12.47 -3.58
C VAL A 64 13.01 -12.81 -2.29
N GLY A 65 12.24 -13.11 -1.25
CA GLY A 65 12.77 -13.55 0.03
C GLY A 65 12.21 -14.89 0.48
N ARG A 66 13.00 -15.60 1.28
CA ARG A 66 12.63 -16.86 1.93
C ARG A 66 13.25 -16.92 3.32
N HIS A 67 12.42 -17.21 4.32
CA HIS A 67 12.79 -17.13 5.75
C HIS A 67 13.37 -15.76 6.18
N GLY A 68 12.87 -14.66 5.63
CA GLY A 68 13.40 -13.32 5.91
C GLY A 68 14.77 -13.03 5.30
N LYS A 69 15.31 -13.93 4.47
CA LYS A 69 16.54 -13.72 3.71
C LYS A 69 16.22 -13.47 2.24
N ILE A 70 16.86 -12.49 1.63
CA ILE A 70 16.68 -12.16 0.22
C ILE A 70 17.48 -13.16 -0.61
N VAL A 71 16.84 -13.78 -1.61
CA VAL A 71 17.50 -14.69 -2.57
C VAL A 71 17.65 -14.06 -3.95
N ALA A 72 16.84 -13.05 -4.26
CA ALA A 72 16.97 -12.22 -5.45
C ALA A 72 16.46 -10.81 -5.15
N HIS A 73 17.19 -9.80 -5.63
CA HIS A 73 16.73 -8.42 -5.71
C HIS A 73 17.19 -7.97 -7.08
N GLU A 74 16.30 -7.82 -8.04
CA GLU A 74 16.67 -7.60 -9.44
C GLU A 74 15.94 -6.40 -10.02
N ALA A 75 16.57 -5.79 -11.01
CA ALA A 75 15.99 -4.76 -11.85
C ALA A 75 16.18 -5.18 -13.31
N VAL A 76 15.09 -5.17 -14.08
CA VAL A 76 15.03 -5.65 -15.45
C VAL A 76 14.34 -4.60 -16.31
N GLY A 77 14.83 -4.41 -17.54
CA GLY A 77 14.26 -3.45 -18.49
C GLY A 77 14.61 -1.99 -18.18
N SER A 78 13.69 -1.11 -18.54
CA SER A 78 13.80 0.35 -18.43
C SER A 78 12.70 0.92 -17.54
N THR A 79 12.99 2.02 -16.85
CA THR A 79 11.99 2.77 -16.07
C THR A 79 11.56 4.06 -16.72
N ASP A 80 12.16 4.41 -17.85
CA ASP A 80 11.75 5.54 -18.67
C ASP A 80 12.20 5.26 -20.11
N LEU A 81 11.24 4.98 -21.00
CA LEU A 81 11.56 4.77 -22.42
C LEU A 81 11.95 6.06 -23.15
N GLY A 82 11.47 7.22 -22.70
CA GLY A 82 11.80 8.50 -23.32
C GLY A 82 13.27 8.85 -23.17
N THR A 83 13.87 8.48 -22.03
CA THR A 83 15.30 8.66 -21.75
C THR A 83 16.12 7.37 -21.84
N ASN A 84 15.46 6.24 -22.11
CA ASN A 84 16.02 4.88 -22.05
C ASN A 84 16.77 4.59 -20.73
N ARG A 85 16.25 5.09 -19.60
CA ARG A 85 16.92 4.94 -18.29
C ARG A 85 16.79 3.50 -17.80
N PRO A 86 17.89 2.75 -17.64
CA PRO A 86 17.82 1.36 -17.17
C PRO A 86 17.21 1.32 -15.76
N ALA A 87 16.40 0.29 -15.51
CA ALA A 87 15.83 0.04 -14.19
C ALA A 87 16.94 -0.17 -13.15
N ARG A 88 16.77 0.38 -11.96
CA ARG A 88 17.68 0.26 -10.82
C ARG A 88 16.95 -0.30 -9.61
N ARG A 89 17.68 -1.06 -8.80
CA ARG A 89 17.16 -1.73 -7.61
C ARG A 89 16.60 -0.77 -6.55
N ASP A 90 17.05 0.48 -6.57
CA ASP A 90 16.68 1.56 -5.65
C ASP A 90 15.72 2.58 -6.27
N ASP A 91 15.15 2.27 -7.44
CA ASP A 91 14.10 3.07 -8.05
C ASP A 91 12.84 3.13 -7.19
N VAL A 92 12.22 4.30 -7.19
CA VAL A 92 11.08 4.63 -6.34
C VAL A 92 9.81 4.61 -7.19
N PHE A 93 8.84 3.81 -6.81
CA PHE A 93 7.58 3.65 -7.54
C PHE A 93 6.43 4.24 -6.74
N PHE A 94 5.43 4.79 -7.42
CA PHE A 94 4.10 4.97 -6.84
C PHE A 94 3.49 3.59 -6.58
N VAL A 95 3.26 3.25 -5.30
CA VAL A 95 2.78 1.91 -4.92
C VAL A 95 1.26 1.81 -4.88
N MET A 96 0.57 2.91 -5.21
CA MET A 96 -0.88 2.96 -5.36
C MET A 96 -1.59 2.29 -4.18
N SER A 97 -2.54 1.39 -4.45
CA SER A 97 -3.40 0.77 -3.43
C SER A 97 -2.67 -0.03 -2.35
N ILE A 98 -1.37 -0.34 -2.50
CA ILE A 98 -0.55 -0.88 -1.39
C ILE A 98 -0.54 0.10 -0.21
N THR A 99 -0.68 1.41 -0.47
CA THR A 99 -0.82 2.46 0.55
C THR A 99 -1.92 2.16 1.57
N LYS A 100 -3.03 1.52 1.15
CA LYS A 100 -4.13 1.14 2.05
C LYS A 100 -3.65 0.21 3.15
N GLN A 101 -2.74 -0.71 2.86
CA GLN A 101 -2.20 -1.62 3.86
C GLN A 101 -1.39 -0.87 4.93
N MET A 102 -0.63 0.15 4.52
CA MET A 102 0.13 1.01 5.44
C MET A 102 -0.81 1.83 6.34
N THR A 103 -1.87 2.39 5.76
CA THR A 103 -2.92 3.10 6.51
C THR A 103 -3.67 2.17 7.47
N ALA A 104 -4.03 0.96 7.02
CA ALA A 104 -4.71 -0.04 7.85
C ALA A 104 -3.85 -0.47 9.04
N VAL A 105 -2.56 -0.75 8.82
CA VAL A 105 -1.62 -1.05 9.91
C VAL A 105 -1.59 0.09 10.92
N ARG A 106 -1.52 1.34 10.46
CA ARG A 106 -1.53 2.51 11.36
C ARG A 106 -2.81 2.60 12.19
N VAL A 107 -3.97 2.38 11.59
CA VAL A 107 -5.26 2.35 12.31
C VAL A 107 -5.27 1.22 13.34
N LEU A 108 -4.79 0.03 12.98
CA LEU A 108 -4.74 -1.11 13.90
C LEU A 108 -3.77 -0.88 15.07
N MET A 109 -2.69 -0.12 14.87
CA MET A 109 -1.83 0.32 15.97
C MET A 109 -2.59 1.21 16.97
N ASP A 110 -3.51 2.06 16.50
CA ASP A 110 -4.37 2.87 17.36
C ASP A 110 -5.46 2.04 18.04
N VAL A 111 -5.91 0.95 17.40
CA VAL A 111 -6.79 -0.04 18.03
C VAL A 111 -6.09 -0.77 19.19
N GLU A 112 -4.85 -1.24 18.99
CA GLU A 112 -4.10 -1.92 20.07
C GLU A 112 -3.78 -1.00 21.25
N LYS A 113 -3.63 0.31 20.98
CA LYS A 113 -3.41 1.32 22.02
C LYS A 113 -4.70 1.77 22.71
N GLY A 114 -5.87 1.23 22.32
CA GLY A 114 -7.17 1.62 22.87
C GLY A 114 -7.63 3.02 22.48
N LYS A 115 -7.00 3.65 21.47
CA LYS A 115 -7.44 4.95 20.93
C LYS A 115 -8.65 4.80 20.02
N LEU A 116 -8.78 3.64 19.37
CA LEU A 116 -9.91 3.24 18.56
C LEU A 116 -10.35 1.83 18.94
N ALA A 117 -11.58 1.48 18.59
CA ALA A 117 -12.04 0.12 18.46
C ALA A 117 -12.53 -0.11 17.04
N LEU A 118 -12.55 -1.37 16.58
CA LEU A 118 -13.18 -1.72 15.30
C LEU A 118 -14.66 -1.33 15.26
N THR A 119 -15.32 -1.28 16.42
CA THR A 119 -16.71 -0.85 16.60
C THR A 119 -16.87 0.66 16.82
N THR A 120 -15.79 1.43 16.95
CA THR A 120 -15.87 2.90 17.05
C THR A 120 -16.59 3.44 15.84
N ARG A 121 -17.65 4.23 16.06
CA ARG A 121 -18.38 4.88 14.99
C ARG A 121 -17.57 6.07 14.49
N VAL A 122 -17.58 6.30 13.19
CA VAL A 122 -16.86 7.43 12.60
C VAL A 122 -17.38 8.75 13.19
N CYS A 123 -18.70 8.84 13.43
CA CYS A 123 -19.33 10.03 14.00
C CYS A 123 -19.00 10.28 15.48
N ASP A 124 -18.42 9.31 16.21
CA ASP A 124 -17.97 9.55 17.58
C ASP A 124 -16.71 10.45 17.61
N VAL A 125 -15.98 10.53 16.49
CA VAL A 125 -14.75 11.34 16.34
C VAL A 125 -14.96 12.47 15.33
N ILE A 126 -15.83 12.28 14.33
CA ILE A 126 -16.16 13.26 13.29
C ILE A 126 -17.69 13.48 13.33
N PRO A 127 -18.24 14.26 14.29
CA PRO A 127 -19.69 14.35 14.52
C PRO A 127 -20.49 14.74 13.28
N GLU A 128 -19.96 15.65 12.46
CA GLU A 128 -20.56 16.10 11.20
C GLU A 128 -20.73 14.99 10.15
N PHE A 129 -20.01 13.87 10.30
CA PHE A 129 -20.17 12.70 9.43
C PHE A 129 -21.45 11.91 9.75
N GLY A 130 -22.03 12.03 10.95
CA GLY A 130 -23.21 11.28 11.43
C GLY A 130 -24.55 11.64 10.77
N MET A 131 -24.53 12.10 9.52
CA MET A 131 -25.68 12.59 8.77
C MET A 131 -26.00 11.65 7.61
N LYS A 132 -27.23 11.71 7.07
CA LYS A 132 -27.62 10.98 5.83
C LYS A 132 -27.42 9.45 5.92
N GLY A 133 -27.79 8.83 7.05
CA GLY A 133 -27.71 7.39 7.26
C GLY A 133 -26.34 6.84 7.67
N LYS A 134 -25.37 7.72 7.92
CA LYS A 134 -23.96 7.35 8.21
C LYS A 134 -23.66 7.14 9.71
N GLN A 135 -24.65 7.28 10.59
CA GLN A 135 -24.48 7.25 12.06
C GLN A 135 -23.84 5.96 12.58
N ASN A 136 -24.05 4.84 11.88
CA ASN A 136 -23.63 3.52 12.33
C ASN A 136 -22.40 2.99 11.57
N ILE A 137 -21.77 3.80 10.72
CA ILE A 137 -20.52 3.40 10.05
C ILE A 137 -19.40 3.40 11.09
N THR A 138 -18.63 2.31 11.10
CA THR A 138 -17.55 2.07 12.07
C THR A 138 -16.20 1.97 11.39
N VAL A 139 -15.13 2.00 12.19
CA VAL A 139 -13.75 1.71 11.74
C VAL A 139 -13.67 0.39 10.97
N TRP A 140 -14.35 -0.67 11.45
CA TRP A 140 -14.43 -1.96 10.76
C TRP A 140 -14.99 -1.80 9.34
N HIS A 141 -16.15 -1.15 9.20
CA HIS A 141 -16.78 -0.94 7.89
C HIS A 141 -15.86 -0.22 6.89
N LEU A 142 -15.05 0.73 7.38
CA LEU A 142 -14.09 1.44 6.53
C LEU A 142 -12.92 0.52 6.10
N LEU A 143 -12.37 -0.26 7.03
CA LEU A 143 -11.26 -1.19 6.76
C LEU A 143 -11.67 -2.33 5.81
N THR A 144 -12.92 -2.78 5.88
CA THR A 144 -13.45 -3.90 5.10
C THR A 144 -14.17 -3.48 3.83
N HIS A 145 -14.21 -2.18 3.51
CA HIS A 145 -14.94 -1.66 2.35
C HIS A 145 -16.46 -2.01 2.36
N THR A 146 -17.08 -2.06 3.55
CA THR A 146 -18.51 -2.34 3.72
C THR A 146 -19.30 -1.14 4.25
N SER A 147 -18.76 0.08 4.13
CA SER A 147 -19.41 1.28 4.65
C SER A 147 -20.62 1.75 3.85
N GLY A 148 -20.77 1.28 2.61
CA GLY A 148 -21.77 1.80 1.67
C GLY A 148 -21.45 3.19 1.10
N LEU A 149 -20.26 3.72 1.39
CA LEU A 149 -19.77 4.98 0.81
C LEU A 149 -19.46 4.82 -0.68
N ASN A 150 -19.35 5.95 -1.37
CA ASN A 150 -19.00 5.97 -2.78
C ASN A 150 -17.70 5.21 -3.07
N GLY A 151 -17.77 4.29 -4.04
CA GLY A 151 -16.65 3.49 -4.52
C GLY A 151 -15.67 4.30 -5.37
N GLN A 152 -16.16 5.37 -5.99
CA GLN A 152 -15.45 6.26 -6.90
C GLN A 152 -15.07 7.58 -6.21
N ILE A 153 -14.40 8.45 -6.96
CA ILE A 153 -14.12 9.82 -6.51
C ILE A 153 -15.45 10.59 -6.48
N PRO A 154 -15.78 11.27 -5.36
CA PRO A 154 -16.98 12.10 -5.31
C PRO A 154 -16.95 13.21 -6.37
N ILE A 155 -18.00 13.34 -7.17
CA ILE A 155 -18.09 14.34 -8.26
C ILE A 155 -17.99 15.78 -7.72
N THR A 156 -18.41 15.99 -6.47
CA THR A 156 -18.38 17.29 -5.80
C THR A 156 -17.02 17.63 -5.19
N LEU A 157 -16.04 16.72 -5.25
CA LEU A 157 -14.69 16.96 -4.75
C LEU A 157 -13.79 17.51 -5.89
N PRO A 158 -13.27 18.74 -5.76
CA PRO A 158 -12.34 19.27 -6.74
C PRO A 158 -11.06 18.42 -6.85
N LEU A 159 -10.55 18.22 -8.07
CA LEU A 159 -9.40 17.35 -8.33
C LEU A 159 -8.12 17.80 -7.61
N ASP A 160 -7.92 19.11 -7.44
CA ASP A 160 -6.79 19.70 -6.70
C ASP A 160 -6.87 19.47 -5.18
N ARG A 161 -8.01 18.97 -4.68
CA ARG A 161 -8.26 18.67 -3.26
C ARG A 161 -8.24 17.17 -2.94
N LEU A 162 -7.93 16.31 -3.92
CA LEU A 162 -7.87 14.85 -3.75
C LEU A 162 -6.88 14.38 -2.69
N CYS A 163 -5.82 15.16 -2.46
CA CYS A 163 -4.75 14.86 -1.52
C CYS A 163 -4.86 15.65 -0.21
N ASP A 164 -6.02 16.26 0.06
CA ASP A 164 -6.32 16.98 1.29
C ASP A 164 -7.37 16.16 2.07
N ILE A 165 -6.91 15.45 3.12
CA ILE A 165 -7.76 14.56 3.92
C ILE A 165 -8.98 15.29 4.49
N GLU A 166 -8.83 16.54 4.90
CA GLU A 166 -9.90 17.31 5.52
C GLU A 166 -10.90 17.83 4.48
N ALA A 167 -10.44 18.23 3.29
CA ALA A 167 -11.32 18.55 2.17
C ALA A 167 -12.13 17.33 1.71
N VAL A 168 -11.48 16.16 1.60
CA VAL A 168 -12.16 14.89 1.30
C VAL A 168 -13.17 14.57 2.39
N THR A 169 -12.80 14.66 3.67
CA THR A 169 -13.70 14.38 4.80
C THR A 169 -14.95 15.26 4.75
N ARG A 170 -14.80 16.58 4.54
CA ARG A 170 -15.94 17.51 4.41
C ARG A 170 -16.85 17.18 3.22
N CYS A 171 -16.28 16.74 2.11
CA CYS A 171 -17.07 16.26 0.97
C CYS A 171 -17.92 15.04 1.37
N LEU A 172 -17.31 14.06 2.03
CA LEU A 172 -17.98 12.81 2.45
C LEU A 172 -19.07 13.03 3.50
N CYS A 173 -18.95 14.03 4.36
CA CYS A 173 -20.01 14.36 5.32
C CYS A 173 -21.33 14.71 4.60
N ASN A 174 -21.25 15.36 3.44
CA ASN A 174 -22.40 15.78 2.65
C ASN A 174 -22.92 14.73 1.66
N GLU A 175 -22.15 13.67 1.43
CA GLU A 175 -22.50 12.59 0.49
C GLU A 175 -23.55 11.63 1.08
N CYS A 176 -24.37 11.06 0.21
CA CYS A 176 -25.32 9.99 0.52
C CYS A 176 -24.66 8.62 0.33
N LEU A 177 -25.17 7.62 1.03
CA LEU A 177 -24.71 6.24 0.84
C LEU A 177 -25.23 5.64 -0.46
N MET A 178 -24.39 4.83 -1.10
CA MET A 178 -24.75 4.01 -2.26
C MET A 178 -25.40 2.68 -1.85
N ALA A 179 -25.13 2.23 -0.63
CA ALA A 179 -25.67 0.98 -0.07
C ALA A 179 -25.81 1.10 1.45
N LEU A 180 -26.59 0.21 2.05
CA LEU A 180 -26.65 0.11 3.51
C LEU A 180 -25.29 -0.36 4.06
N PRO A 181 -24.79 0.22 5.15
CA PRO A 181 -23.56 -0.26 5.78
C PRO A 181 -23.68 -1.75 6.15
N GLY A 182 -22.67 -2.53 5.77
CA GLY A 182 -22.61 -3.97 6.00
C GLY A 182 -23.32 -4.85 4.97
N SER A 183 -24.03 -4.29 3.99
CA SER A 183 -24.82 -5.10 3.04
C SER A 183 -24.01 -5.70 1.89
N LEU A 184 -22.88 -5.09 1.52
CA LEU A 184 -21.99 -5.54 0.45
C LEU A 184 -20.58 -4.95 0.59
N VAL A 185 -19.61 -5.55 -0.10
CA VAL A 185 -18.25 -5.04 -0.25
C VAL A 185 -18.16 -4.17 -1.51
N LEU A 186 -17.95 -2.88 -1.31
CA LEU A 186 -17.74 -1.89 -2.37
C LEU A 186 -16.35 -1.30 -2.21
N TYR A 187 -15.43 -1.67 -3.10
CA TYR A 187 -14.09 -1.11 -3.08
C TYR A 187 -14.14 0.41 -3.27
N CYS A 188 -13.62 1.13 -2.27
CA CYS A 188 -13.59 2.58 -2.24
C CYS A 188 -12.20 3.06 -2.63
N LEU A 189 -12.13 3.72 -3.78
CA LEU A 189 -10.87 4.22 -4.33
C LEU A 189 -10.21 5.23 -3.38
N LEU A 190 -10.99 6.17 -2.85
CA LEU A 190 -10.54 7.30 -2.04
C LEU A 190 -11.15 7.29 -0.63
N THR A 191 -12.47 7.10 -0.54
CA THR A 191 -13.30 7.58 0.56
C THR A 191 -12.99 6.95 1.92
N THR A 192 -13.00 5.61 2.02
CA THR A 192 -12.86 4.91 3.31
C THR A 192 -11.51 5.15 3.98
N PHE A 193 -10.42 5.14 3.21
CA PHE A 193 -9.07 5.30 3.74
C PHE A 193 -8.74 6.76 4.08
N SER A 194 -9.34 7.74 3.40
CA SER A 194 -9.26 9.14 3.83
C SER A 194 -9.94 9.37 5.18
N LEU A 195 -11.12 8.77 5.41
CA LEU A 195 -11.77 8.84 6.73
C LEU A 195 -10.94 8.15 7.82
N LEU A 196 -10.37 6.98 7.54
CA LEU A 196 -9.47 6.30 8.48
C LEU A 196 -8.28 7.18 8.88
N ALA A 197 -7.66 7.86 7.92
CA ALA A 197 -6.58 8.80 8.19
C ALA A 197 -7.05 10.02 8.99
N ALA A 198 -8.24 10.55 8.68
CA ALA A 198 -8.84 11.67 9.40
C ALA A 198 -9.12 11.33 10.88
N LEU A 199 -9.53 10.09 11.16
CA LEU A 199 -9.68 9.58 12.53
C LEU A 199 -8.34 9.54 13.25
N VAL A 200 -7.30 9.01 12.60
CA VAL A 200 -5.94 8.96 13.16
C VAL A 200 -5.41 10.37 13.44
N GLN A 201 -5.61 11.33 12.54
CA GLN A 201 -5.19 12.72 12.74
C GLN A 201 -5.90 13.39 13.93
N ARG A 202 -7.23 13.25 14.02
CA ARG A 202 -8.01 13.84 15.12
C ARG A 202 -7.61 13.27 16.50
N LEU A 203 -7.18 12.00 16.54
CA LEU A 203 -6.75 11.32 17.77
C LEU A 203 -5.23 11.40 18.04
N ASP A 204 -4.45 12.02 17.14
CA ASP A 204 -3.03 12.25 17.35
C ASP A 204 -2.84 13.45 18.29
N GLU A 205 -2.28 13.20 19.48
CA GLU A 205 -2.03 14.24 20.50
C GLU A 205 -1.14 15.38 19.98
N LYS A 206 -0.27 15.08 19.02
CA LYS A 206 0.65 16.06 18.42
C LYS A 206 0.03 16.79 17.22
N GLN A 207 -1.19 16.43 16.83
CA GLN A 207 -1.91 16.99 15.68
C GLN A 207 -1.05 16.99 14.41
N ARG A 208 -0.29 15.90 14.21
CA ARG A 208 0.62 15.77 13.06
C ARG A 208 -0.19 15.55 11.78
N PRO A 209 0.30 16.03 10.62
CA PRO A 209 -0.24 15.59 9.34
C PRO A 209 -0.01 14.08 9.17
N PHE A 210 -0.93 13.38 8.51
CA PHE A 210 -0.94 11.92 8.41
C PHE A 210 0.33 11.35 7.77
N ARG A 211 0.90 12.03 6.78
CA ARG A 211 2.20 11.73 6.16
C ARG A 211 3.34 11.66 7.18
N ARG A 212 3.30 12.53 8.20
CA ARG A 212 4.29 12.54 9.30
C ARG A 212 4.02 11.44 10.29
N ILE A 213 2.75 11.14 10.58
CA ILE A 213 2.37 10.00 11.41
C ILE A 213 2.89 8.70 10.79
N LEU A 214 2.64 8.44 9.50
CA LEU A 214 3.18 7.26 8.82
C LEU A 214 4.70 7.26 8.78
N ALA A 215 5.33 8.40 8.47
CA ALA A 215 6.78 8.48 8.42
C ALA A 215 7.46 8.18 9.76
N GLU A 216 6.93 8.70 10.87
CA GLU A 216 7.54 8.58 12.21
C GLU A 216 7.16 7.27 12.90
N ASP A 217 5.92 6.82 12.76
CA ASP A 217 5.40 5.71 13.55
C ASP A 217 5.43 4.37 12.80
N LEU A 218 5.53 4.38 11.47
CA LEU A 218 5.54 3.18 10.63
C LEU A 218 6.85 3.03 9.82
N PHE A 219 7.17 4.00 8.98
CA PHE A 219 8.30 3.84 8.03
C PHE A 219 9.67 3.91 8.72
N GLN A 220 9.89 4.88 9.61
CA GLN A 220 11.17 5.02 10.31
C GLN A 220 11.50 3.81 11.20
N PRO A 221 10.57 3.27 12.04
CA PRO A 221 10.85 2.08 12.82
C PRO A 221 11.23 0.86 11.97
N LEU A 222 10.59 0.69 10.80
CA LEU A 222 10.91 -0.41 9.88
C LEU A 222 12.15 -0.14 9.02
N GLY A 223 12.79 1.03 9.13
CA GLY A 223 13.91 1.40 8.29
C GLY A 223 13.53 1.58 6.82
N MET A 224 12.26 1.89 6.54
CA MET A 224 11.75 2.16 5.20
C MET A 224 12.11 3.58 4.77
N SER A 225 13.40 3.84 4.57
CA SER A 225 13.91 5.19 4.34
C SER A 225 13.50 5.76 2.98
N ASP A 226 13.16 4.92 2.00
CA ASP A 226 12.78 5.33 0.66
C ASP A 226 11.27 5.27 0.43
N THR A 227 10.51 5.22 1.52
CA THR A 227 9.05 5.27 1.52
C THR A 227 8.54 6.58 2.08
N ALA A 228 7.49 7.12 1.48
CA ALA A 228 6.77 8.30 1.95
C ALA A 228 5.32 8.27 1.46
N LEU A 229 4.42 8.95 2.19
CA LEU A 229 3.14 9.39 1.65
C LEU A 229 3.36 10.75 0.98
N GLY A 230 3.00 10.87 -0.29
CA GLY A 230 3.42 11.99 -1.15
C GLY A 230 4.84 11.80 -1.71
N LEU A 231 5.32 12.80 -2.45
CA LEU A 231 6.61 12.76 -3.15
C LEU A 231 7.59 13.82 -2.61
N PRO A 232 8.37 13.51 -1.56
CA PRO A 232 9.35 14.44 -1.01
C PRO A 232 10.53 14.64 -1.97
N GLU A 233 11.14 15.84 -1.93
CA GLU A 233 12.24 16.24 -2.83
C GLU A 233 13.37 15.20 -2.93
N ARG A 234 13.75 14.62 -1.79
CA ARG A 234 14.81 13.60 -1.68
C ARG A 234 14.59 12.33 -2.53
N LEU A 235 13.36 12.05 -2.97
CA LEU A 235 13.00 10.87 -3.76
C LEU A 235 12.77 11.18 -5.25
N LYS A 236 12.57 12.46 -5.61
CA LYS A 236 12.22 12.86 -6.98
C LYS A 236 13.21 12.39 -8.04
N ALA A 237 14.51 12.41 -7.73
CA ALA A 237 15.55 11.97 -8.68
C ALA A 237 15.52 10.46 -9.01
N ARG A 238 14.83 9.64 -8.20
CA ARG A 238 14.69 8.19 -8.40
C ARG A 238 13.26 7.76 -8.70
N VAL A 239 12.31 8.69 -8.74
CA VAL A 239 10.91 8.33 -8.97
C VAL A 239 10.73 7.86 -10.41
N VAL A 240 10.04 6.73 -10.57
CA VAL A 240 9.63 6.20 -11.86
C VAL A 240 8.30 6.85 -12.23
N PRO A 241 8.22 7.57 -13.37
CA PRO A 241 6.97 8.17 -13.81
C PRO A 241 5.90 7.10 -14.05
N VAL A 242 4.65 7.42 -13.69
CA VAL A 242 3.50 6.56 -14.00
C VAL A 242 3.15 6.72 -15.47
N VAL A 243 3.19 5.63 -16.24
CA VAL A 243 2.79 5.61 -17.65
C VAL A 243 1.68 4.58 -17.85
N VAL A 244 0.51 5.05 -18.30
CA VAL A 244 -0.64 4.20 -18.60
C VAL A 244 -0.66 3.88 -20.09
N ARG A 245 -0.32 2.62 -20.43
CA ARG A 245 -0.27 2.15 -21.82
C ARG A 245 -1.63 1.66 -22.30
N ASP A 246 -2.32 0.88 -21.48
CA ASP A 246 -3.69 0.45 -21.77
C ASP A 246 -4.68 1.55 -21.38
N ARG A 247 -5.26 2.20 -22.39
CA ARG A 247 -6.26 3.26 -22.22
C ARG A 247 -7.68 2.76 -22.49
N THR A 248 -7.89 1.45 -22.54
CA THR A 248 -9.21 0.86 -22.67
C THR A 248 -10.08 1.30 -21.48
N PRO A 249 -11.35 1.71 -21.70
CA PRO A 249 -12.24 2.04 -20.60
C PRO A 249 -12.31 0.88 -19.59
N GLY A 250 -12.06 1.20 -18.33
CA GLY A 250 -12.01 0.23 -17.24
C GLY A 250 -12.48 0.85 -15.93
N ILE A 251 -12.25 0.12 -14.84
CA ILE A 251 -12.68 0.51 -13.49
C ILE A 251 -11.99 1.81 -13.02
N PHE A 252 -10.81 2.08 -13.56
CA PHE A 252 -10.01 3.26 -13.25
C PHE A 252 -9.78 4.07 -14.51
N ASP A 253 -10.00 5.37 -14.41
CA ASP A 253 -9.73 6.31 -15.49
C ASP A 253 -8.21 6.41 -15.75
N PRO A 254 -7.74 6.17 -16.98
CA PRO A 254 -6.32 6.24 -17.33
C PRO A 254 -5.67 7.60 -17.03
N ASP A 255 -6.39 8.70 -17.26
CA ASP A 255 -5.87 10.04 -17.06
C ASP A 255 -5.79 10.37 -15.57
N PHE A 256 -6.74 9.88 -14.76
CA PHE A 256 -6.62 9.93 -13.31
C PHE A 256 -5.37 9.20 -12.82
N ILE A 257 -5.10 7.97 -13.27
CA ILE A 257 -3.90 7.22 -12.86
C ILE A 257 -2.63 7.99 -13.23
N GLN A 258 -2.56 8.50 -14.46
CA GLN A 258 -1.39 9.22 -14.95
C GLN A 258 -1.22 10.59 -14.27
N SER A 259 -2.30 11.21 -13.79
CA SER A 259 -2.28 12.48 -13.05
C SER A 259 -1.49 12.41 -11.75
N LEU A 260 -1.25 11.22 -11.19
CA LEU A 260 -0.41 11.02 -10.00
C LEU A 260 1.00 11.64 -10.16
N ASN A 261 1.53 11.69 -11.39
CA ASN A 261 2.79 12.37 -11.68
C ASN A 261 2.78 13.87 -11.35
N VAL A 262 1.59 14.49 -11.35
CA VAL A 262 1.40 15.93 -11.18
C VAL A 262 0.86 16.25 -9.80
N ILE A 263 -0.14 15.51 -9.32
CA ILE A 263 -0.85 15.84 -8.07
C ILE A 263 -0.09 15.41 -6.80
N MET A 264 0.90 14.51 -6.93
CA MET A 264 1.68 14.02 -5.80
C MET A 264 2.84 14.98 -5.47
N THR A 265 2.54 15.96 -4.63
CA THR A 265 3.53 16.88 -4.05
C THR A 265 4.14 16.31 -2.76
N GLU A 266 5.11 17.01 -2.15
CA GLU A 266 5.68 16.62 -0.85
C GLU A 266 4.65 16.66 0.30
N GLU A 267 3.64 17.52 0.17
CA GLU A 267 2.58 17.72 1.17
C GLU A 267 1.31 16.92 0.85
N ALA A 268 1.25 16.22 -0.29
CA ALA A 268 0.09 15.45 -0.70
C ALA A 268 -0.19 14.28 0.27
N GLU A 269 -1.43 14.21 0.77
CA GLU A 269 -1.91 13.12 1.64
C GLU A 269 -3.04 12.37 0.96
N LEU A 270 -2.71 11.26 0.28
CA LEU A 270 -3.68 10.34 -0.31
C LEU A 270 -3.56 8.96 0.37
N PRO A 271 -4.19 8.75 1.54
CA PRO A 271 -4.04 7.53 2.36
C PRO A 271 -4.47 6.23 1.68
N SER A 272 -5.16 6.33 0.55
CA SER A 272 -5.68 5.21 -0.23
C SER A 272 -4.76 4.80 -1.39
N GLY A 273 -3.76 5.62 -1.74
CA GLY A 273 -3.01 5.42 -2.99
C GLY A 273 -1.72 6.23 -3.19
N GLY A 274 -1.42 7.23 -2.36
CA GLY A 274 -0.38 8.22 -2.63
C GLY A 274 1.00 7.90 -2.08
N ALA A 275 1.27 6.68 -1.60
CA ALA A 275 2.61 6.34 -1.15
C ALA A 275 3.53 6.06 -2.34
N VAL A 276 4.79 6.45 -2.16
CA VAL A 276 5.91 6.01 -2.98
C VAL A 276 6.81 5.10 -2.14
N SER A 277 7.44 4.10 -2.76
CA SER A 277 8.33 3.16 -2.07
C SER A 277 9.32 2.49 -3.03
N THR A 278 10.22 1.68 -2.48
CA THR A 278 11.11 0.78 -3.24
C THR A 278 10.72 -0.67 -2.96
N ALA A 279 11.09 -1.60 -3.84
CA ALA A 279 10.84 -3.02 -3.63
C ALA A 279 11.45 -3.54 -2.31
N LEU A 280 12.60 -3.01 -1.89
CA LEU A 280 13.26 -3.39 -0.64
C LEU A 280 12.53 -2.86 0.61
N ASP A 281 11.98 -1.65 0.55
CA ASP A 281 11.17 -1.13 1.66
C ASP A 281 9.84 -1.87 1.80
N LEU A 282 9.19 -2.18 0.67
CA LEU A 282 7.99 -3.03 0.67
C LEU A 282 8.29 -4.42 1.23
N PHE A 283 9.45 -5.01 0.90
CA PHE A 283 9.89 -6.27 1.49
C PHE A 283 9.99 -6.20 3.03
N ARG A 284 10.52 -5.10 3.59
CA ARG A 284 10.57 -4.92 5.06
C ARG A 284 9.18 -4.86 5.68
N PHE A 285 8.25 -4.15 5.01
CA PHE A 285 6.86 -4.06 5.46
C PHE A 285 6.14 -5.42 5.38
N ALA A 286 6.32 -6.15 4.28
CA ALA A 286 5.77 -7.48 4.11
C ALA A 286 6.33 -8.47 5.15
N GLU A 287 7.64 -8.47 5.38
CA GLU A 287 8.27 -9.30 6.41
C GLU A 287 7.79 -8.95 7.82
N MET A 288 7.52 -7.66 8.11
CA MET A 288 6.90 -7.25 9.38
C MET A 288 5.56 -7.94 9.59
N LEU A 289 4.72 -8.00 8.56
CA LEU A 289 3.44 -8.70 8.60
C LEU A 289 3.62 -10.21 8.70
N ARG A 290 4.48 -10.81 7.86
CA ARG A 290 4.71 -12.27 7.86
C ARG A 290 5.26 -12.79 9.19
N GLN A 291 6.07 -11.99 9.88
CA GLN A 291 6.59 -12.31 11.21
C GLN A 291 5.62 -11.95 12.35
N GLY A 292 4.34 -11.67 12.05
CA GLY A 292 3.30 -11.42 13.04
C GLY A 292 3.45 -10.08 13.75
N GLY A 293 3.72 -9.03 12.98
CA GLY A 293 3.76 -7.64 13.45
C GLY A 293 5.14 -7.16 13.89
N ARG A 294 6.20 -7.92 13.58
CA ARG A 294 7.58 -7.68 14.06
C ARG A 294 8.58 -7.71 12.90
N PHE A 295 9.55 -6.81 12.90
CA PHE A 295 10.71 -6.87 12.00
C PHE A 295 11.98 -6.49 12.77
N GLY A 296 12.94 -7.42 12.85
CA GLY A 296 14.10 -7.25 13.73
C GLY A 296 13.67 -7.09 15.20
N ASP A 297 14.06 -6.01 15.86
CA ASP A 297 13.66 -5.71 17.24
C ASP A 297 12.41 -4.82 17.33
N VAL A 298 11.87 -4.40 16.20
CA VAL A 298 10.69 -3.51 16.15
C VAL A 298 9.42 -4.35 16.09
N ARG A 299 8.49 -4.09 17.00
CA ARG A 299 7.12 -4.60 16.94
C ARG A 299 6.16 -3.43 16.74
N LEU A 300 5.35 -3.50 15.69
CA LEU A 300 4.30 -2.51 15.43
C LEU A 300 2.91 -3.02 15.75
N LEU A 301 2.68 -4.33 15.60
CA LEU A 301 1.42 -4.99 15.93
C LEU A 301 1.67 -6.26 16.75
N SER A 302 0.70 -6.68 17.54
CA SER A 302 0.65 -8.04 18.08
C SER A 302 0.43 -9.06 16.97
N ARG A 303 0.79 -10.32 17.25
CA ARG A 303 0.57 -11.42 16.30
C ARG A 303 -0.92 -11.66 16.08
N GLU A 304 -1.71 -11.47 17.13
CA GLU A 304 -3.15 -11.67 17.19
C GLU A 304 -3.86 -10.67 16.29
N THR A 305 -3.45 -9.39 16.31
CA THR A 305 -4.00 -8.37 15.41
C THR A 305 -3.65 -8.65 13.96
N VAL A 306 -2.42 -9.08 13.66
CA VAL A 306 -2.06 -9.48 12.29
C VAL A 306 -2.87 -10.69 11.83
N ARG A 307 -3.03 -11.70 12.70
CA ARG A 307 -3.84 -12.88 12.39
C ARG A 307 -5.29 -12.51 12.13
N MET A 308 -5.89 -11.66 12.96
CA MET A 308 -7.25 -11.16 12.76
C MET A 308 -7.38 -10.37 11.45
N ALA A 309 -6.45 -9.46 11.16
CA ALA A 309 -6.47 -8.69 9.92
C ALA A 309 -6.36 -9.58 8.66
N ALA A 310 -5.72 -10.75 8.78
CA ALA A 310 -5.56 -11.71 7.70
C ALA A 310 -6.71 -12.73 7.58
N THR A 311 -7.71 -12.74 8.47
CA THR A 311 -8.90 -13.59 8.31
C THR A 311 -9.95 -12.92 7.43
N ASN A 312 -10.78 -13.72 6.76
CA ASN A 312 -11.94 -13.20 6.04
C ASN A 312 -12.88 -12.47 7.02
N GLN A 313 -12.96 -11.14 6.89
CA GLN A 313 -13.80 -10.30 7.73
C GLN A 313 -15.23 -10.18 7.18
N THR A 314 -15.44 -10.38 5.88
CA THR A 314 -16.71 -10.08 5.19
C THR A 314 -17.55 -11.32 4.90
N GLY A 315 -17.07 -12.51 5.29
CA GLY A 315 -17.78 -13.76 5.06
C GLY A 315 -18.08 -13.99 3.58
N SER A 316 -19.36 -14.08 3.24
CA SER A 316 -19.87 -14.30 1.88
C SER A 316 -20.63 -13.08 1.33
N LEU A 317 -20.39 -11.88 1.85
CA LEU A 317 -21.01 -10.66 1.32
C LEU A 317 -20.70 -10.51 -0.18
N PRO A 318 -21.66 -10.01 -0.99
CA PRO A 318 -21.42 -9.68 -2.40
C PRO A 318 -20.24 -8.71 -2.53
N ASN A 319 -19.36 -8.92 -3.51
CA ASN A 319 -18.17 -8.09 -3.70
C ASN A 319 -18.12 -7.60 -5.14
N LEU A 320 -18.61 -6.37 -5.36
CA LEU A 320 -18.85 -5.85 -6.70
C LEU A 320 -17.60 -5.80 -7.57
N LEU A 321 -16.43 -5.50 -6.98
CA LEU A 321 -15.17 -5.46 -7.73
C LEU A 321 -14.74 -6.87 -8.16
N MET A 322 -14.78 -7.82 -7.23
CA MET A 322 -14.33 -9.19 -7.49
C MET A 322 -15.32 -9.96 -8.37
N ASP A 323 -16.62 -9.76 -8.17
CA ASP A 323 -17.67 -10.32 -9.01
C ASP A 323 -17.53 -9.82 -10.46
N HIS A 324 -17.28 -8.51 -10.64
CA HIS A 324 -17.02 -7.95 -11.97
C HIS A 324 -15.74 -8.52 -12.61
N MET A 325 -14.62 -8.60 -11.86
CA MET A 325 -13.38 -9.21 -12.37
C MET A 325 -13.58 -10.68 -12.76
N ARG A 326 -14.27 -11.44 -11.91
CA ARG A 326 -14.61 -12.84 -12.18
C ARG A 326 -15.37 -12.96 -13.50
N GLU A 327 -16.41 -12.16 -13.69
CA GLU A 327 -17.24 -12.17 -14.90
C GLU A 327 -16.44 -11.78 -16.14
N MET A 328 -15.64 -10.71 -16.06
CA MET A 328 -14.80 -10.24 -17.16
C MET A 328 -13.75 -11.26 -17.60
N HIS A 329 -13.24 -12.07 -16.68
CA HIS A 329 -12.23 -13.10 -16.96
C HIS A 329 -12.82 -14.51 -17.13
N GLY A 330 -14.14 -14.68 -17.02
CA GLY A 330 -14.80 -15.99 -17.09
C GLY A 330 -14.37 -16.95 -15.98
N TRP A 331 -13.95 -16.44 -14.82
CA TRP A 331 -13.53 -17.26 -13.70
C TRP A 331 -14.73 -17.94 -13.03
N PRO A 332 -14.58 -19.16 -12.50
CA PRO A 332 -15.64 -19.81 -11.72
C PRO A 332 -15.93 -19.01 -10.44
N ILE A 333 -17.08 -19.23 -9.82
CA ILE A 333 -17.43 -18.64 -8.52
C ILE A 333 -16.47 -19.21 -7.46
N CYS A 334 -15.37 -18.49 -7.18
CA CYS A 334 -14.47 -18.82 -6.09
C CYS A 334 -15.03 -18.25 -4.78
N ARG A 335 -15.16 -19.10 -3.74
CA ARG A 335 -15.44 -18.60 -2.39
C ARG A 335 -14.21 -17.82 -1.90
N PHE A 336 -14.43 -16.68 -1.24
CA PHE A 336 -13.44 -15.65 -0.88
C PHE A 336 -12.19 -16.13 -0.09
N SER A 337 -12.13 -17.40 0.31
CA SER A 337 -10.93 -18.02 0.90
C SER A 337 -9.74 -18.19 -0.05
N GLU A 338 -9.86 -17.86 -1.35
CA GLU A 338 -8.89 -18.28 -2.36
C GLU A 338 -8.16 -17.15 -3.12
N LEU A 339 -8.55 -15.88 -2.92
CA LEU A 339 -8.08 -14.75 -3.78
C LEU A 339 -7.16 -13.73 -3.08
N PHE A 340 -7.17 -13.64 -1.75
CA PHE A 340 -6.22 -12.79 -0.99
C PHE A 340 -5.24 -13.59 -0.11
N THR A 341 -5.38 -14.92 -0.13
CA THR A 341 -4.31 -15.83 0.28
C THR A 341 -3.46 -16.09 -0.96
N PRO A 342 -2.12 -15.99 -0.91
CA PRO A 342 -1.31 -16.48 -2.02
C PRO A 342 -1.72 -17.94 -2.25
N HIS A 343 -2.14 -18.24 -3.48
CA HIS A 343 -2.71 -19.51 -3.89
C HIS A 343 -1.84 -20.70 -3.41
N PHE A 344 -2.41 -21.55 -2.56
CA PHE A 344 -1.97 -22.93 -2.34
C PHE A 344 -3.23 -23.82 -2.29
N GLN A 345 -3.30 -24.79 -3.19
CA GLN A 345 -4.44 -25.68 -3.41
C GLN A 345 -4.86 -26.48 -2.16
N LYS A 346 -6.16 -26.77 -2.12
CA LYS A 346 -6.88 -27.59 -1.15
C LYS A 346 -6.67 -29.08 -1.48
N ASP A 347 -5.94 -29.77 -0.59
CA ASP A 347 -5.97 -31.20 -0.26
C ASP A 347 -4.59 -31.68 0.23
N SER A 348 -4.05 -30.99 1.24
CA SER A 348 -2.85 -31.41 1.96
C SER A 348 -2.97 -30.99 3.43
N PRO A 349 -2.45 -31.78 4.39
CA PRO A 349 -2.49 -31.45 5.82
C PRO A 349 -1.84 -30.08 6.08
N PRO A 350 -2.13 -29.42 7.21
CA PRO A 350 -1.79 -28.02 7.45
C PRO A 350 -0.27 -27.82 7.41
N TRP A 351 0.25 -27.38 6.27
CA TRP A 351 1.60 -26.87 6.19
C TRP A 351 1.62 -25.47 6.84
N PRO A 352 2.59 -25.17 7.72
CA PRO A 352 2.69 -23.87 8.39
C PRO A 352 2.90 -22.75 7.36
N CYS A 353 2.47 -21.53 7.69
CA CYS A 353 2.55 -20.29 6.89
C CYS A 353 3.98 -19.84 6.50
N ASP A 354 4.74 -20.69 5.81
CA ASP A 354 6.18 -20.63 5.85
C ASP A 354 6.80 -20.38 4.47
N ARG A 355 7.25 -19.12 4.27
CA ARG A 355 8.61 -18.76 3.79
C ARG A 355 8.81 -18.31 2.33
N MET A 356 7.87 -17.66 1.65
CA MET A 356 8.23 -16.95 0.41
C MET A 356 7.47 -15.63 0.24
N GLU A 357 8.20 -14.55 0.02
CA GLU A 357 7.64 -13.23 -0.30
C GLU A 357 8.19 -12.76 -1.65
N VAL A 358 7.31 -12.26 -2.51
CA VAL A 358 7.65 -11.69 -3.80
C VAL A 358 7.01 -10.31 -3.88
N CYS A 359 7.83 -9.26 -3.87
CA CYS A 359 7.38 -7.89 -4.11
C CYS A 359 7.81 -7.49 -5.53
N ILE A 360 6.85 -7.19 -6.40
CA ILE A 360 7.10 -6.72 -7.78
C ILE A 360 6.50 -5.32 -7.91
N THR A 361 7.31 -4.38 -8.38
CA THR A 361 6.85 -3.06 -8.82
C THR A 361 7.26 -2.86 -10.27
N SER A 362 6.28 -2.57 -11.13
CA SER A 362 6.48 -2.32 -12.57
C SER A 362 6.20 -0.85 -12.91
N SER A 363 6.79 -0.39 -14.01
CA SER A 363 6.61 0.98 -14.52
C SER A 363 5.26 1.23 -15.20
N SER A 364 4.49 0.18 -15.51
CA SER A 364 3.15 0.29 -16.07
C SER A 364 2.13 -0.53 -15.28
N PRO A 365 0.98 0.05 -14.88
CA PRO A 365 0.00 -0.62 -14.03
C PRO A 365 -0.94 -1.57 -14.78
N LEU A 366 -1.02 -1.50 -16.12
CA LEU A 366 -1.95 -2.31 -16.92
C LEU A 366 -1.40 -2.56 -18.33
N SER A 367 -1.29 -3.84 -18.70
CA SER A 367 -1.19 -4.27 -20.10
C SER A 367 -1.89 -5.61 -20.27
N ARG A 368 -2.80 -5.71 -21.25
CA ARG A 368 -3.12 -7.02 -21.80
C ARG A 368 -1.90 -7.54 -22.55
N ALA A 369 -1.42 -8.73 -22.18
CA ALA A 369 -0.73 -9.56 -23.15
C ALA A 369 -1.70 -9.75 -24.31
N THR A 370 -1.34 -9.28 -25.50
CA THR A 370 -2.15 -9.43 -26.69
C THR A 370 -2.39 -10.92 -26.92
N GLY A 371 -3.62 -11.37 -26.64
CA GLY A 371 -4.08 -12.69 -27.03
C GLY A 371 -4.09 -12.76 -28.55
N ARG A 372 -3.04 -13.34 -29.14
CA ARG A 372 -3.20 -13.99 -30.45
C ARG A 372 -3.96 -15.28 -30.20
N ARG A 373 -5.10 -15.40 -30.90
CA ARG A 373 -5.84 -16.64 -31.09
C ARG A 373 -4.95 -17.73 -31.68
#